data_AF-C9ZDL0-F1
#
_entry.id   AF-C9ZDL0-F1
#
_cell.length_a   1.000
_cell.length_b   1.000
_cell.length_c   1.000
_cell.angle_alpha   90.00
_cell.angle_beta   90.00
_cell.angle_gamma   90.00
#
_symmetry.space_group_name_H-M   'P 1'
#
loop_
_entity.id
_entity.type
_entity.pdbx_description
1 polymer ?
#
loop_
_entity_poly.entity_id
_entity_poly.type
_entity_poly.pdbx_seq_one_letter_code
_entity_poly.pdbx_strand_id
1 'polypeptide(L)' 'MAVQGKKIALYVLVVFVLYVIITDPAKAADYVQIGFEGVSNAAQSIGDFFTWLADGAQ' A
#
# COMPACT_ATOMS: atom_id res chain seq x y z
N MET A 1 -24.75 -9.47 13.13
CA MET A 1 -23.54 -10.31 13.25
C MET A 1 -22.38 -9.91 12.31
N ALA A 2 -22.62 -9.48 11.07
CA ALA A 2 -21.55 -9.12 10.11
C ALA A 2 -20.62 -7.97 10.57
N VAL A 3 -21.15 -6.95 11.27
CA VAL A 3 -20.36 -5.79 11.72
C VAL A 3 -19.36 -6.15 12.82
N GLN A 4 -19.69 -7.14 13.67
CA GLN A 4 -18.78 -7.62 14.71
C GLN A 4 -17.65 -8.46 14.12
N GLY A 5 -17.96 -9.31 13.12
CA GLY A 5 -16.94 -10.06 12.39
C GLY A 5 -15.90 -9.16 11.71
N LYS A 6 -16.35 -8.07 11.07
CA LYS A 6 -15.43 -7.07 10.48
C LYS A 6 -14.49 -6.44 11.51
N LYS A 7 -15.01 -6.09 12.69
CA LYS A 7 -14.19 -5.53 13.78
C LYS A 7 -13.15 -6.53 14.28
N ILE A 8 -13.55 -7.78 14.54
CA ILE A 8 -12.63 -8.82 15.01
C ILE A 8 -11.54 -9.08 13.98
N ALA A 9 -11.90 -9.21 12.70
CA ALA A 9 -10.94 -9.38 11.62
C ALA A 9 -9.93 -8.22 11.55
N LEU A 10 -10.41 -6.97 11.70
CA LEU A 10 -9.53 -5.80 11.75
C LEU A 10 -8.57 -5.86 12.94
N TYR A 11 -9.06 -6.21 14.14
CA TYR A 11 -8.20 -6.35 15.32
C TYR A 11 -7.13 -7.42 15.15
N VAL A 12 -7.49 -8.59 14.61
CA VAL A 12 -6.54 -9.66 14.31
C VAL A 12 -5.48 -9.17 13.31
N LEU A 13 -5.90 -8.43 12.29
CA LEU A 13 -4.99 -7.88 11.28
C LEU A 13 -4.04 -6.84 11.88
N VAL A 14 -4.51 -5.96 12.76
CA VAL A 14 -3.67 -4.99 13.47
C VAL A 14 -2.65 -5.70 14.37
N VAL A 15 -3.07 -6.70 15.14
CA VAL A 15 -2.15 -7.49 15.98
C VAL A 15 -1.12 -8.22 15.14
N PHE A 16 -1.52 -8.77 13.99
CA PHE A 16 -0.60 -9.41 13.05
C PHE A 16 0.45 -8.44 12.50
N VAL A 17 0.04 -7.23 12.09
CA VAL A 17 0.97 -6.19 11.64
C VAL A 17 1.97 -5.83 12.74
N LEU A 18 1.49 -5.59 13.97
CA LEU A 18 2.37 -5.30 15.11
C LEU A 18 3.34 -6.46 15.42
N TYR A 19 2.87 -7.71 15.32
CA TYR A 19 3.70 -8.89 15.49
C TYR A 19 4.83 -8.95 14.45
N VAL A 20 4.52 -8.72 13.17
CA VAL A 20 5.54 -8.72 12.10
C VAL A 20 6.57 -7.61 12.31
N ILE A 21 6.13 -6.39 12.67
CA ILE A 21 7.04 -5.27 12.95
C ILE A 21 8.05 -5.60 14.07
N ILE A 22 7.58 -6.23 15.15
CA ILE A 22 8.43 -6.56 16.31
C ILE A 22 9.35 -7.74 16.00
N THR A 23 8.82 -8.77 15.33
CA THR A 23 9.52 -10.05 15.17
C THR A 23 10.49 -10.03 13.99
N ASP A 24 10.16 -9.32 12.92
CA ASP A 24 10.97 -9.22 11.71
C ASP A 24 10.84 -7.81 11.09
N PRO A 25 11.54 -6.82 11.66
CA PRO A 25 11.45 -5.44 11.20
C PRO A 25 11.97 -5.25 9.77
N ALA A 26 12.88 -6.11 9.31
CA ALA A 26 13.39 -6.08 7.94
C ALA A 26 12.26 -6.40 6.94
N LYS A 27 11.54 -7.51 7.16
CA LYS A 27 10.38 -7.83 6.31
C LYS A 27 9.28 -6.77 6.37
N ALA A 28 9.04 -6.17 7.54
CA ALA A 28 8.09 -5.08 7.66
C ALA A 28 8.47 -3.87 6.80
N ALA A 29 9.76 -3.51 6.78
CA ALA A 29 10.28 -2.45 5.93
C ALA A 29 10.09 -2.76 4.43
N ASP A 30 10.39 -4.00 4.01
CA ASP A 30 10.21 -4.43 2.63
C ASP A 30 8.75 -4.33 2.18
N TYR A 31 7.79 -4.75 3.01
CA TYR A 31 6.36 -4.63 2.69
C TYR A 31 5.90 -3.18 2.56
N VAL A 32 6.40 -2.29 3.42
CA VAL A 32 6.09 -0.86 3.34
C VAL A 32 6.71 -0.27 2.08
N GLN A 33 7.95 -0.62 1.75
CA GLN A 33 8.64 -0.16 0.54
C GLN A 33 7.87 -0.57 -0.73
N ILE A 34 7.46 -1.83 -0.86
CA ILE A 34 6.64 -2.29 -1.99
C ILE A 34 5.33 -1.49 -2.08
N GLY A 35 4.71 -1.17 -0.94
CA GLY A 35 3.52 -0.33 -0.89
C GLY A 35 3.77 1.08 -1.41
N PHE A 36 4.87 1.71 -1.00
CA PHE A 36 5.28 3.02 -1.48
C PHE A 36 5.64 3.00 -2.97
N GLU A 37 6.39 2.01 -3.43
CA GLU A 37 6.73 1.86 -4.85
C GLU A 37 5.48 1.68 -5.71
N GLY A 38 4.50 0.89 -5.25
CA GLY A 38 3.22 0.73 -5.95
C GLY A 38 2.46 2.05 -6.11
N VAL A 39 2.36 2.84 -5.03
CA VAL A 39 1.70 4.15 -5.06
C VAL A 39 2.48 5.16 -5.91
N SER A 40 3.80 5.22 -5.75
CA SER A 40 4.67 6.10 -6.52
C SER A 40 4.64 5.79 -8.00
N ASN A 41 4.68 4.52 -8.39
CA ASN A 41 4.58 4.08 -9.78
C ASN A 41 3.22 4.44 -10.39
N ALA A 42 2.13 4.27 -9.63
CA ALA A 42 0.81 4.68 -10.06
C ALA A 42 0.72 6.20 -10.25
N ALA A 43 1.26 6.98 -9.30
CA ALA A 43 1.31 8.43 -9.39
C ALA A 43 2.16 8.91 -10.58
N GLN A 44 3.31 8.25 -10.81
CA GLN A 44 4.19 8.54 -11.94
C GLN A 44 3.51 8.23 -13.26
N SER A 45 2.84 7.08 -13.38
CA SER A 45 2.07 6.73 -14.59
C SER A 45 0.97 7.75 -14.91
N ILE A 46 0.32 8.30 -13.88
CA ILE A 46 -0.66 9.38 -14.06
C ILE A 46 0.04 10.66 -14.53
N GLY A 47 1.17 11.02 -13.93
CA GLY A 47 1.97 12.19 -14.34
C GLY A 47 2.49 12.09 -15.78
N ASP A 48 2.99 10.92 -16.16
CA ASP A 48 3.47 10.62 -17.51
C ASP A 48 2.33 10.71 -18.53
N PHE A 49 1.12 10.25 -18.18
CA PHE A 49 -0.06 10.41 -19.02
C PHE A 49 -0.41 11.88 -19.28
N PHE A 50 -0.40 12.73 -18.24
CA PHE A 50 -0.65 14.16 -18.41
C PHE A 50 0.46 14.87 -19.18
N THR A 51 1.71 14.44 -19.00
CA THR A 51 2.86 14.93 -19.79
C THR A 51 2.68 14.60 -21.27
N TRP A 52 2.33 13.36 -21.60
CA TRP A 52 2.03 12.93 -22.97
C TRP A 52 0.86 13.72 -23.60
N LEU A 53 -0.19 13.99 -22.83
CA LEU A 53 -1.29 14.85 -23.30
C LEU A 53 -0.83 16.28 -23.60
N ALA A 54 0.01 16.85 -22.74
CA ALA A 54 0.54 18.21 -22.92
C ALA A 54 1.48 18.31 -24.13
N ASP A 55 2.25 17.26 -24.41
CA ASP A 55 3.17 17.17 -25.55
C ASP A 55 2.47 16.92 -26.89
N GLY A 56 1.13 16.91 -26.91
CA GLY A 56 0.32 16.87 -28.13
C GLY A 56 -0.22 15.49 -28.48
N ALA A 57 -0.15 14.52 -27.57
CA ALA A 57 -0.80 13.22 -27.68
C ALA A 57 -0.62 12.51 -29.04
N GLN A 58 0.63 12.47 -29.52
CA GLN A 58 1.00 11.80 -30.77
C GLN A 58 1.01 10.28 -30.62
#